data_AF-A0AAI9ZZ12-F1
#
_entry.id   AF-A0AAI9ZZ12-F1
#
_cell.length_a   1.000
_cell.length_b   1.000
_cell.length_c   1.000
_cell.angle_alpha   90.00
_cell.angle_beta   90.00
_cell.angle_gamma   90.00
#
_symmetry.space_group_name_H-M   'P 1'
#
loop_
_entity.id
_entity.type
_entity.pdbx_description
1 polymer ?
#
loop_
_entity_poly.entity_id
_entity_poly.type
_entity_poly.pdbx_seq_one_letter_code
_entity_poly.pdbx_strand_id
1 'polypeptide(L)'
;MVSTFSAALALLSALPLTSGTAVLNPRQATGDANCQSVHIFLARGNNEPYPGRQGKLVTAICDGLDSCDYEDIQFYNPLEAPYCQSIEEGAANGTAQITAYNKRCPDAKLVVSGYSQGGHVVGDVLGGGGGTFFQGCQQKANAGLDATTAPGNKLAAVLIFGDTRHTASQPYNYLSGAPDNGLFPRPENQLAGMRAFSSVMRSYCVESDPICAGGDTTANHLSYFDVYSSDAGKWVQEMVGKADTTTSSSSSKTSATSTSSAPASSSSSAVSSTSATPTAASSAGGGSSTAAPTSADAASASSPTPTSQNAAGALTWDVVSLGASVFALLAVAGLI
;
A
#
# COMPACT_ATOMS: atom_id res chain seq x y z
N MET A 1 -66.35 15.72 56.37
CA MET A 1 -66.63 14.48 55.60
C MET A 1 -65.31 13.79 55.30
N VAL A 2 -65.38 12.47 55.11
CA VAL A 2 -64.30 11.48 54.92
C VAL A 2 -63.22 11.88 53.91
N SER A 3 -61.93 11.68 54.23
CA SER A 3 -61.10 10.70 53.50
C SER A 3 -59.67 10.55 54.07
N THR A 4 -59.36 9.30 54.44
CA THR A 4 -58.03 8.79 54.76
C THR A 4 -57.29 8.37 53.50
N PHE A 5 -55.98 8.59 53.42
CA PHE A 5 -55.10 7.81 52.53
C PHE A 5 -53.83 7.38 53.25
N SER A 6 -53.53 6.08 53.14
CA SER A 6 -52.42 5.41 53.83
C SER A 6 -51.07 5.70 53.18
N ALA A 7 -50.04 5.93 53.99
CA ALA A 7 -48.66 5.94 53.53
C ALA A 7 -48.10 4.50 53.49
N ALA A 8 -47.76 4.00 52.31
CA ALA A 8 -47.03 2.75 52.14
C ALA A 8 -45.51 3.03 52.06
N LEU A 9 -44.73 2.40 52.94
CA LEU A 9 -43.29 2.60 53.03
C LEU A 9 -42.56 1.64 52.07
N ALA A 10 -42.06 2.15 50.94
CA ALA A 10 -41.27 1.37 49.99
C ALA A 10 -39.77 1.42 50.36
N LEU A 11 -39.20 0.28 50.75
CA LEU A 11 -37.74 0.15 50.91
C LEU A 11 -37.08 0.08 49.53
N LEU A 12 -36.22 1.06 49.23
CA LEU A 12 -35.48 1.14 47.98
C LEU A 12 -34.07 0.53 48.17
N SER A 13 -33.89 -0.72 47.74
CA SER A 13 -32.61 -1.41 47.77
C SER A 13 -31.66 -0.85 46.70
N ALA A 14 -30.67 -0.05 47.12
CA ALA A 14 -29.66 0.49 46.22
C ALA A 14 -28.61 -0.59 45.87
N LEU A 15 -28.63 -1.09 44.63
CA LEU A 15 -27.51 -1.84 44.06
C LEU A 15 -26.48 -0.85 43.50
N PRO A 16 -25.17 -1.02 43.76
CA PRO A 16 -24.14 -0.21 43.14
C PRO A 16 -23.99 -0.58 41.66
N LEU A 17 -24.28 0.37 40.75
CA LEU A 17 -23.88 0.24 39.36
C LEU A 17 -22.37 0.41 39.26
N THR A 18 -21.64 -0.68 39.04
CA THR A 18 -20.23 -0.62 38.65
C THR A 18 -20.15 -0.22 37.18
N SER A 19 -20.04 1.09 36.91
CA SER A 19 -19.74 1.60 35.57
C SER A 19 -18.34 1.16 35.14
N GLY A 20 -18.25 0.04 34.42
CA GLY A 20 -17.02 -0.38 33.77
C GLY A 20 -16.65 0.60 32.67
N THR A 21 -15.74 1.54 32.96
CA THR A 21 -15.10 2.36 31.94
C THR A 21 -14.19 1.46 31.12
N ALA A 22 -14.63 1.08 29.92
CA ALA A 22 -13.74 0.53 28.92
C ALA A 22 -12.68 1.60 28.62
N VAL A 23 -11.47 1.40 29.14
CA VAL A 23 -10.32 2.22 28.76
C VAL A 23 -10.06 1.90 27.29
N LEU A 24 -10.38 2.85 26.41
CA LEU A 24 -9.97 2.78 25.03
C LEU A 24 -8.44 2.84 25.02
N ASN A 25 -7.79 1.67 24.90
CA ASN A 25 -6.35 1.64 24.66
C ASN A 25 -6.07 2.50 23.42
N PRO A 26 -5.05 3.38 23.45
CA PRO A 26 -4.62 4.08 22.25
C PRO A 26 -4.29 3.02 21.19
N ARG A 27 -5.00 3.08 20.05
CA ARG A 27 -4.81 2.15 18.93
C ARG A 27 -3.49 2.40 18.17
N GLN A 28 -2.70 3.38 18.58
CA GLN A 28 -1.38 3.67 18.00
C GLN A 28 -0.35 2.71 18.58
N ALA A 29 0.40 2.04 17.73
CA ALA A 29 1.46 1.13 18.14
C ALA A 29 2.56 1.89 18.91
N THR A 30 2.88 1.40 20.11
CA THR A 30 3.90 1.95 21.01
C THR A 30 5.30 1.41 20.74
N GLY A 31 5.46 0.54 19.73
CA GLY A 31 6.69 -0.22 19.48
C GLY A 31 6.87 -1.45 20.39
N ASP A 32 5.88 -1.77 21.23
CA ASP A 32 5.89 -2.98 22.06
C ASP A 32 5.91 -4.26 21.21
N ALA A 33 6.51 -5.33 21.75
CA ALA A 33 6.71 -6.60 21.04
C ALA A 33 5.43 -7.43 20.79
N ASN A 34 4.24 -6.88 21.09
CA ASN A 34 2.96 -7.57 20.99
C ASN A 34 2.39 -7.42 19.58
N CYS A 35 2.12 -8.54 18.92
CA CYS A 35 1.48 -8.56 17.61
C CYS A 35 -0.02 -8.37 17.72
N GLN A 36 -0.59 -7.45 16.92
CA GLN A 36 -2.01 -7.43 16.64
C GLN A 36 -2.39 -8.32 15.45
N SER A 37 -3.63 -8.80 15.46
CA SER A 37 -4.22 -9.62 14.40
C SER A 37 -4.43 -8.80 13.12
N VAL A 38 -4.78 -7.52 13.25
CA VAL A 38 -4.81 -6.53 12.17
C VAL A 38 -3.88 -5.39 12.52
N HIS A 39 -3.03 -4.97 11.58
CA HIS A 39 -2.14 -3.83 11.75
C HIS A 39 -2.20 -2.91 10.54
N ILE A 40 -2.37 -1.61 10.79
CA ILE A 40 -2.65 -0.60 9.76
C ILE A 40 -1.46 0.36 9.61
N PHE A 41 -0.92 0.52 8.41
CA PHE A 41 0.11 1.51 8.09
C PHE A 41 -0.52 2.74 7.42
N LEU A 42 -0.21 3.95 7.90
CA LEU A 42 -0.78 5.19 7.37
C LEU A 42 0.27 6.13 6.77
N ALA A 43 0.15 6.49 5.48
CA ALA A 43 0.87 7.61 4.89
C ALA A 43 -0.08 8.83 4.77
N ARG A 44 0.17 9.85 5.60
CA ARG A 44 -0.65 11.07 5.69
C ARG A 44 -0.57 11.97 4.44
N GLY A 45 -1.54 12.87 4.29
CA GLY A 45 -1.52 13.91 3.27
C GLY A 45 -0.49 15.00 3.56
N ASN A 46 -0.26 15.87 2.57
CA ASN A 46 0.68 16.98 2.67
C ASN A 46 0.40 17.85 3.91
N ASN A 47 1.44 18.22 4.66
CA ASN A 47 1.37 19.07 5.85
C ASN A 47 0.37 18.63 6.95
N GLU A 48 -0.07 17.37 6.96
CA GLU A 48 -0.84 16.85 8.09
C GLU A 48 0.07 16.56 9.30
N PRO A 49 -0.40 16.76 10.55
CA PRO A 49 0.19 16.08 11.70
C PRO A 49 -0.15 14.58 11.63
N TYR A 50 0.62 13.71 12.28
CA TYR A 50 0.22 12.30 12.43
C TYR A 50 -0.98 12.14 13.37
N PRO A 51 -1.92 11.20 13.12
CA PRO A 51 -2.06 10.31 11.94
C PRO A 51 -2.82 10.94 10.75
N GLY A 52 -3.06 12.26 10.80
CA GLY A 52 -3.85 12.98 9.82
C GLY A 52 -5.34 12.64 9.87
N ARG A 53 -6.08 13.00 8.82
CA ARG A 53 -7.51 12.67 8.67
C ARG A 53 -7.78 11.16 8.67
N GLN A 54 -6.79 10.34 8.34
CA GLN A 54 -6.86 8.87 8.32
C GLN A 54 -7.15 8.23 9.69
N GLY A 55 -7.02 8.94 10.82
CA GLY A 55 -7.46 8.43 12.13
C GLY A 55 -8.93 7.99 12.17
N LYS A 56 -9.80 8.59 11.33
CA LYS A 56 -11.20 8.15 11.16
C LYS A 56 -11.31 6.80 10.47
N LEU A 57 -10.42 6.51 9.51
CA LEU A 57 -10.34 5.21 8.85
C LEU A 57 -9.88 4.12 9.82
N VAL A 58 -8.85 4.38 10.64
CA VAL A 58 -8.42 3.44 11.70
C VAL A 58 -9.58 3.13 12.65
N THR A 59 -10.31 4.16 13.09
CA THR A 59 -11.47 4.00 13.98
C THR A 59 -12.51 3.07 13.35
N ALA A 60 -12.81 3.27 12.06
CA ALA A 60 -13.79 2.44 11.33
C ALA A 60 -13.30 1.02 11.01
N ILE A 61 -12.00 0.80 10.81
CA ILE A 61 -11.43 -0.55 10.60
C ILE A 61 -11.41 -1.34 11.92
N CYS A 62 -10.93 -0.72 13.00
CA CYS A 62 -10.78 -1.37 14.30
C CYS A 62 -12.08 -1.45 15.12
N ASP A 63 -13.21 -0.92 14.63
CA ASP A 63 -14.50 -1.03 15.31
C ASP A 63 -14.93 -2.50 15.41
N GLY A 64 -15.31 -2.94 16.61
CA GLY A 64 -15.60 -4.35 16.89
C GLY A 64 -14.42 -5.33 16.80
N LEU A 65 -13.18 -4.87 16.57
CA LEU A 65 -11.99 -5.74 16.55
C LEU A 65 -11.22 -5.69 17.88
N ASP A 66 -11.11 -6.83 18.57
CA ASP A 66 -10.35 -6.95 19.82
C ASP A 66 -8.85 -6.67 19.62
N SER A 67 -8.28 -7.12 18.50
CA SER A 67 -6.84 -7.08 18.22
C SER A 67 -6.56 -6.33 16.91
N CYS A 68 -6.46 -5.01 17.03
CA CYS A 68 -6.27 -4.07 15.92
C CYS A 68 -5.50 -2.83 16.42
N ASP A 69 -4.49 -2.39 15.67
CA ASP A 69 -3.72 -1.16 15.92
C ASP A 69 -3.22 -0.55 14.59
N TYR A 70 -2.49 0.56 14.68
CA TYR A 70 -1.87 1.23 13.54
C TYR A 70 -0.49 1.80 13.87
N GLU A 71 0.37 1.91 12.86
CA GLU A 71 1.56 2.76 12.90
C GLU A 71 1.59 3.73 11.71
N ASP A 72 2.20 4.88 11.94
CA ASP A 72 2.31 5.94 10.94
C ASP A 72 3.58 5.75 10.09
N ILE A 73 3.46 5.76 8.77
CA ILE A 73 4.62 5.75 7.88
C ILE A 73 5.41 7.04 8.09
N GLN A 74 6.62 6.90 8.63
CA GLN A 74 7.52 8.03 8.92
C GLN A 74 8.07 8.69 7.64
N PHE A 75 7.82 9.99 7.44
CA PHE A 75 8.46 10.85 6.44
C PHE A 75 8.22 12.35 6.73
N TYR A 76 9.19 13.17 6.36
CA TYR A 76 9.13 14.63 6.44
C TYR A 76 8.20 15.19 5.35
N ASN A 77 7.17 15.96 5.74
CA ASN A 77 6.21 16.52 4.78
C ASN A 77 5.51 17.87 5.11
N PRO A 78 6.06 18.79 5.93
CA PRO A 78 5.49 20.14 6.02
C PRO A 78 5.53 20.85 4.65
N LEU A 79 4.80 21.97 4.51
CA LEU A 79 4.63 22.67 3.22
C LEU A 79 5.96 23.04 2.51
N GLU A 80 7.03 23.29 3.27
CA GLU A 80 8.36 23.62 2.74
C GLU A 80 9.19 22.39 2.31
N ALA A 81 8.67 21.16 2.48
CA ALA A 81 9.41 19.94 2.20
C ALA A 81 9.62 19.72 0.69
N PRO A 82 10.84 19.35 0.24
CA PRO A 82 11.06 18.99 -1.15
C PRO A 82 10.26 17.73 -1.52
N TYR A 83 9.22 17.90 -2.34
CA TYR A 83 8.23 16.86 -2.66
C TYR A 83 8.86 15.50 -2.99
N CYS A 84 9.78 15.44 -3.97
CA CYS A 84 10.44 14.19 -4.36
C CYS A 84 11.20 13.50 -3.22
N GLN A 85 11.86 14.27 -2.33
CA GLN A 85 12.58 13.70 -1.17
C GLN A 85 11.60 13.14 -0.14
N SER A 86 10.46 13.81 0.06
CA SER A 86 9.38 13.38 0.95
C SER A 86 8.78 12.04 0.49
N ILE A 87 8.59 11.86 -0.82
CA ILE A 87 8.12 10.59 -1.40
C ILE A 87 9.19 9.50 -1.30
N GLU A 88 10.46 9.81 -1.63
CA GLU A 88 11.57 8.85 -1.50
C GLU A 88 11.72 8.32 -0.07
N GLU A 89 11.68 9.21 0.92
CA GLU A 89 11.71 8.84 2.33
C GLU A 89 10.47 8.01 2.71
N GLY A 90 9.27 8.45 2.34
CA GLY A 90 8.03 7.75 2.65
C GLY A 90 7.96 6.35 2.04
N ALA A 91 8.39 6.18 0.79
CA ALA A 91 8.40 4.88 0.12
C ALA A 91 9.44 3.92 0.74
N ALA A 92 10.63 4.43 1.05
CA ALA A 92 11.68 3.65 1.72
C ALA A 92 11.26 3.22 3.14
N ASN A 93 10.79 4.18 3.95
CA ASN A 93 10.36 3.92 5.32
C ASN A 93 9.10 3.05 5.35
N GLY A 94 8.11 3.29 4.48
CA GLY A 94 6.90 2.47 4.38
C GLY A 94 7.23 1.00 4.09
N THR A 95 8.09 0.77 3.09
CA THR A 95 8.60 -0.58 2.77
C THR A 95 9.32 -1.22 3.97
N ALA A 96 10.16 -0.46 4.68
CA ALA A 96 10.90 -0.94 5.84
C ALA A 96 9.98 -1.30 7.03
N GLN A 97 9.01 -0.44 7.35
CA GLN A 97 8.03 -0.63 8.42
C GLN A 97 7.14 -1.86 8.16
N ILE A 98 6.54 -1.95 6.97
CA ILE A 98 5.72 -3.11 6.56
C ILE A 98 6.52 -4.42 6.64
N THR A 99 7.77 -4.41 6.18
CA THR A 99 8.66 -5.58 6.24
C THR A 99 9.03 -5.93 7.68
N ALA A 100 9.35 -4.94 8.53
CA ALA A 100 9.77 -5.14 9.91
C ALA A 100 8.62 -5.63 10.80
N TYR A 101 7.42 -5.06 10.65
CA TYR A 101 6.22 -5.52 11.33
C TYR A 101 5.87 -6.95 10.89
N ASN A 102 5.85 -7.23 9.58
CA ASN A 102 5.52 -8.58 9.11
C ASN A 102 6.53 -9.65 9.58
N LYS A 103 7.82 -9.31 9.61
CA LYS A 103 8.85 -10.21 10.16
C LYS A 103 8.67 -10.48 11.65
N ARG A 104 8.17 -9.50 12.41
CA ARG A 104 7.83 -9.64 13.84
C ARG A 104 6.53 -10.41 14.05
N CYS A 105 5.55 -10.20 13.16
CA CYS A 105 4.17 -10.64 13.26
C CYS A 105 3.70 -11.28 11.94
N PRO A 106 4.20 -12.49 11.61
CA PRO A 106 3.98 -13.11 10.29
C PRO A 106 2.52 -13.51 10.02
N ASP A 107 1.71 -13.64 11.07
CA ASP A 107 0.29 -14.03 11.00
C ASP A 107 -0.67 -12.82 11.06
N ALA A 108 -0.14 -11.61 11.21
CA ALA A 108 -0.91 -10.39 11.18
C ALA A 108 -1.41 -10.07 9.76
N LYS A 109 -2.63 -9.53 9.68
CA LYS A 109 -3.26 -9.06 8.44
C LYS A 109 -2.88 -7.60 8.29
N LEU A 110 -2.11 -7.31 7.25
CA LEU A 110 -1.57 -5.99 7.05
C LEU A 110 -2.54 -5.15 6.22
N VAL A 111 -2.82 -3.93 6.65
CA VAL A 111 -3.63 -2.96 5.92
C VAL A 111 -2.77 -1.75 5.66
N VAL A 112 -2.68 -1.28 4.42
CA VAL A 112 -1.88 -0.10 4.08
C VAL A 112 -2.80 0.97 3.51
N SER A 113 -2.72 2.19 4.05
CA SER A 113 -3.49 3.33 3.54
C SER A 113 -2.64 4.56 3.32
N GLY A 114 -2.94 5.28 2.23
CA GLY A 114 -2.26 6.51 1.85
C GLY A 114 -3.25 7.54 1.33
N TYR A 115 -3.07 8.79 1.73
CA TYR A 115 -3.91 9.92 1.32
C TYR A 115 -3.12 11.00 0.61
N SER A 116 -3.60 11.49 -0.53
CA SER A 116 -2.99 12.62 -1.26
C SER A 116 -1.52 12.33 -1.62
N GLN A 117 -0.57 13.15 -1.15
CA GLN A 117 0.87 12.88 -1.20
C GLN A 117 1.27 11.54 -0.54
N GLY A 118 0.63 11.14 0.56
CA GLY A 118 0.79 9.81 1.14
C GLY A 118 0.19 8.69 0.28
N GLY A 119 -0.76 9.00 -0.59
CA GLY A 119 -1.27 8.09 -1.61
C GLY A 119 -0.22 7.76 -2.66
N HIS A 120 0.56 8.77 -3.06
CA HIS A 120 1.75 8.59 -3.90
C HIS A 120 2.77 7.67 -3.20
N VAL A 121 3.11 7.95 -1.94
CA VAL A 121 4.00 7.11 -1.11
C VAL A 121 3.55 5.64 -1.12
N VAL A 122 2.28 5.36 -0.82
CA VAL A 122 1.78 3.97 -0.76
C VAL A 122 1.77 3.31 -2.14
N GLY A 123 1.39 4.02 -3.20
CA GLY A 123 1.47 3.48 -4.56
C GLY A 123 2.92 3.22 -5.00
N ASP A 124 3.90 3.96 -4.49
CA ASP A 124 5.32 3.72 -4.76
C ASP A 124 5.91 2.57 -3.93
N VAL A 125 5.39 2.30 -2.72
CA VAL A 125 5.66 1.07 -1.97
C VAL A 125 5.17 -0.17 -2.74
N LEU A 126 4.04 -0.07 -3.45
CA LEU A 126 3.39 -1.22 -4.09
C LEU A 126 3.83 -1.42 -5.55
N GLY A 127 3.70 -0.38 -6.37
CA GLY A 127 4.02 -0.41 -7.80
C GLY A 127 5.48 -0.08 -8.13
N GLY A 128 6.23 0.45 -7.17
CA GLY A 128 7.51 1.10 -7.42
C GLY A 128 7.34 2.57 -7.84
N GLY A 129 8.38 3.35 -7.60
CA GLY A 129 8.38 4.81 -7.77
C GLY A 129 9.42 5.31 -8.76
N GLY A 130 9.63 6.62 -8.73
CA GLY A 130 10.48 7.36 -9.66
C GLY A 130 9.67 8.08 -10.74
N GLY A 131 10.16 9.24 -11.16
CA GLY A 131 9.52 10.11 -12.15
C GLY A 131 9.94 11.57 -12.02
N THR A 132 9.30 12.44 -12.79
CA THR A 132 9.42 13.90 -12.69
C THR A 132 8.11 14.47 -12.17
N PHE A 133 8.18 15.34 -11.15
CA PHE A 133 7.01 15.87 -10.46
C PHE A 133 7.03 17.40 -10.39
N PHE A 134 6.39 17.97 -9.37
CA PHE A 134 6.31 19.41 -9.12
C PHE A 134 7.67 20.11 -9.23
N GLN A 135 7.67 21.28 -9.89
CA GLN A 135 8.86 22.10 -10.19
C GLN A 135 9.97 21.33 -10.94
N GLY A 136 9.65 20.21 -11.61
CA GLY A 136 10.61 19.39 -12.32
C GLY A 136 11.50 18.54 -11.41
N CYS A 137 11.16 18.39 -10.12
CA CYS A 137 11.94 17.54 -9.22
C CYS A 137 11.99 16.10 -9.76
N GLN A 138 13.18 15.50 -9.72
CA GLN A 138 13.41 14.12 -10.13
C GLN A 138 13.38 13.23 -8.89
N GLN A 139 12.45 12.30 -8.85
CA GLN A 139 12.41 11.27 -7.81
C GLN A 139 13.27 10.08 -8.26
N LYS A 140 14.14 9.61 -7.37
CA LYS A 140 14.88 8.36 -7.54
C LYS A 140 13.91 7.18 -7.64
N ALA A 141 14.17 6.27 -8.59
CA ALA A 141 13.38 5.04 -8.71
C ALA A 141 13.60 4.09 -7.53
N ASN A 142 12.51 3.46 -7.08
CA ASN A 142 12.50 2.33 -6.16
C ASN A 142 11.68 1.17 -6.74
N ALA A 143 12.00 -0.05 -6.35
CA ALA A 143 11.14 -1.20 -6.62
C ALA A 143 9.90 -1.18 -5.70
N GLY A 144 8.79 -1.74 -6.18
CA GLY A 144 7.62 -2.03 -5.36
C GLY A 144 7.73 -3.38 -4.64
N LEU A 145 6.83 -3.63 -3.70
CA LEU A 145 6.67 -4.92 -3.03
C LEU A 145 6.24 -6.01 -4.03
N ASP A 146 6.86 -7.19 -3.90
CA ASP A 146 6.39 -8.40 -4.59
C ASP A 146 5.10 -8.91 -3.94
N ALA A 147 3.99 -8.85 -4.68
CA ALA A 147 2.68 -9.32 -4.23
C ALA A 147 2.61 -10.85 -3.96
N THR A 148 3.59 -11.63 -4.42
CA THR A 148 3.62 -13.09 -4.28
C THR A 148 4.39 -13.58 -3.05
N THR A 149 5.28 -12.75 -2.50
CA THR A 149 6.11 -13.07 -1.32
C THR A 149 5.83 -12.14 -0.15
N ALA A 150 6.31 -12.48 1.05
CA ALA A 150 6.11 -11.67 2.23
C ALA A 150 7.04 -10.43 2.19
N PRO A 151 6.55 -9.21 2.52
CA PRO A 151 5.26 -8.92 3.13
C PRO A 151 4.10 -8.66 2.16
N GLY A 152 4.34 -8.54 0.85
CA GLY A 152 3.30 -8.19 -0.14
C GLY A 152 2.11 -9.15 -0.14
N ASN A 153 2.35 -10.46 -0.05
CA ASN A 153 1.31 -11.49 0.04
C ASN A 153 0.59 -11.56 1.41
N LYS A 154 0.93 -10.68 2.36
CA LYS A 154 0.29 -10.52 3.68
C LYS A 154 -0.56 -9.25 3.77
N LEU A 155 -0.60 -8.44 2.72
CA LEU A 155 -1.52 -7.31 2.60
C LEU A 155 -2.95 -7.84 2.40
N ALA A 156 -3.79 -7.70 3.43
CA ALA A 156 -5.20 -8.06 3.37
C ALA A 156 -6.03 -6.98 2.67
N ALA A 157 -5.66 -5.71 2.84
CA ALA A 157 -6.30 -4.58 2.16
C ALA A 157 -5.34 -3.41 1.91
N VAL A 158 -5.56 -2.70 0.80
CA VAL A 158 -4.88 -1.45 0.46
C VAL A 158 -5.92 -0.38 0.11
N LEU A 159 -5.77 0.82 0.67
CA LEU A 159 -6.67 1.94 0.45
C LEU A 159 -5.90 3.22 0.12
N ILE A 160 -6.01 3.67 -1.12
CA ILE A 160 -5.41 4.94 -1.54
C ILE A 160 -6.54 5.94 -1.75
N PHE A 161 -6.43 7.15 -1.21
CA PHE A 161 -7.43 8.22 -1.32
C PHE A 161 -6.83 9.45 -2.00
N GLY A 162 -7.45 9.93 -3.07
CA GLY A 162 -7.00 11.14 -3.77
C GLY A 162 -5.55 11.08 -4.27
N ASP A 163 -5.10 9.95 -4.82
CA ASP A 163 -3.70 9.79 -5.27
C ASP A 163 -3.33 10.88 -6.30
N THR A 164 -2.26 11.64 -6.03
CA THR A 164 -1.64 12.53 -7.03
C THR A 164 -1.24 11.79 -8.31
N ARG A 165 -1.06 10.47 -8.22
CA ARG A 165 -0.69 9.55 -9.29
C ARG A 165 -1.81 8.60 -9.70
N HIS A 166 -3.05 8.94 -9.37
CA HIS A 166 -4.22 8.24 -9.87
C HIS A 166 -4.15 8.15 -11.39
N THR A 167 -4.47 6.98 -11.93
CA THR A 167 -4.32 6.68 -13.35
C THR A 167 -5.60 6.03 -13.84
N ALA A 168 -6.07 6.47 -15.00
CA ALA A 168 -7.35 6.09 -15.56
C ALA A 168 -7.54 4.57 -15.70
N SER A 169 -8.79 4.13 -15.49
CA SER A 169 -9.32 2.82 -15.85
C SER A 169 -8.56 1.61 -15.30
N GLN A 170 -7.93 1.74 -14.13
CA GLN A 170 -7.26 0.63 -13.46
C GLN A 170 -8.29 -0.24 -12.71
N PRO A 171 -8.07 -1.58 -12.61
CA PRO A 171 -9.05 -2.51 -12.02
C PRO A 171 -9.30 -2.31 -10.52
N TYR A 172 -8.45 -1.53 -9.85
CA TYR A 172 -8.55 -1.15 -8.44
C TYR A 172 -9.15 0.25 -8.23
N ASN A 173 -9.48 1.00 -9.29
CA ASN A 173 -10.08 2.32 -9.14
C ASN A 173 -11.51 2.22 -8.59
N TYR A 174 -11.88 3.16 -7.73
CA TYR A 174 -13.13 3.16 -7.00
C TYR A 174 -13.69 4.58 -6.86
N LEU A 175 -15.03 4.71 -6.87
CA LEU A 175 -15.79 5.96 -7.03
C LEU A 175 -15.72 6.55 -8.46
N SER A 176 -16.32 7.74 -8.66
CA SER A 176 -16.63 8.27 -10.00
C SER A 176 -15.43 8.72 -10.82
N GLY A 177 -14.32 9.11 -10.19
CA GLY A 177 -13.07 9.51 -10.85
C GLY A 177 -12.24 8.35 -11.42
N ALA A 178 -12.77 7.12 -11.38
CA ALA A 178 -12.12 5.93 -11.93
C ALA A 178 -11.69 6.00 -13.42
N PRO A 179 -12.37 6.71 -14.35
CA PRO A 179 -11.93 6.82 -15.73
C PRO A 179 -10.89 7.94 -15.95
N ASP A 180 -10.61 8.76 -14.93
CA ASP A 180 -9.83 9.99 -15.05
C ASP A 180 -8.37 9.81 -14.60
N ASN A 181 -7.55 10.84 -14.84
CA ASN A 181 -6.14 10.86 -14.48
C ASN A 181 -5.88 11.94 -13.41
N GLY A 182 -5.00 11.62 -12.46
CA GLY A 182 -4.47 12.60 -11.52
C GLY A 182 -3.35 13.45 -12.12
N LEU A 183 -2.72 14.25 -11.26
CA LEU A 183 -1.64 15.18 -11.66
C LEU A 183 -0.42 14.50 -12.31
N PHE A 184 -0.04 13.29 -11.88
CA PHE A 184 1.13 12.56 -12.37
C PHE A 184 0.87 11.05 -12.55
N PRO A 185 0.08 10.65 -13.57
CA PRO A 185 -0.28 9.26 -13.81
C PRO A 185 0.94 8.32 -13.89
N ARG A 186 0.75 7.07 -13.47
CA ARG A 186 1.82 6.09 -13.39
C ARG A 186 2.13 5.52 -14.78
N PRO A 187 3.42 5.42 -15.17
CA PRO A 187 3.81 4.66 -16.35
C PRO A 187 3.53 3.16 -16.16
N GLU A 188 3.40 2.45 -17.28
CA GLU A 188 2.93 1.05 -17.30
C GLU A 188 3.77 0.10 -16.42
N ASN A 189 5.08 0.32 -16.29
CA ASN A 189 5.92 -0.50 -15.43
C ASN A 189 5.56 -0.39 -13.93
N GLN A 190 5.07 0.78 -13.49
CA GLN A 190 4.59 0.98 -12.11
C GLN A 190 3.14 0.50 -11.98
N LEU A 191 2.31 0.68 -13.01
CA LEU A 191 0.95 0.12 -13.06
C LEU A 191 0.92 -1.40 -12.98
N ALA A 192 1.87 -2.09 -13.62
CA ALA A 192 1.97 -3.55 -13.55
C ALA A 192 2.13 -4.06 -12.10
N GLY A 193 2.95 -3.39 -11.29
CA GLY A 193 3.09 -3.69 -9.87
C GLY A 193 1.81 -3.37 -9.08
N MET A 194 1.20 -2.20 -9.31
CA MET A 194 -0.10 -1.85 -8.70
C MET A 194 -1.20 -2.88 -9.01
N ARG A 195 -1.29 -3.33 -10.27
CA ARG A 195 -2.30 -4.32 -10.71
C ARG A 195 -2.12 -5.69 -10.05
N ALA A 196 -0.91 -6.03 -9.57
CA ALA A 196 -0.69 -7.26 -8.80
C ALA A 196 -1.46 -7.29 -7.46
N PHE A 197 -1.75 -6.11 -6.88
CA PHE A 197 -2.54 -5.95 -5.65
C PHE A 197 -4.04 -5.70 -5.91
N SER A 198 -4.51 -5.75 -7.16
CA SER A 198 -5.88 -5.32 -7.53
C SER A 198 -7.01 -6.10 -6.84
N SER A 199 -6.77 -7.35 -6.41
CA SER A 199 -7.74 -8.15 -5.65
C SER A 199 -7.94 -7.67 -4.20
N VAL A 200 -7.00 -6.89 -3.66
CA VAL A 200 -6.99 -6.39 -2.27
C VAL A 200 -6.92 -4.85 -2.20
N MET A 201 -7.01 -4.14 -3.32
CA MET A 201 -6.79 -2.70 -3.38
C MET A 201 -8.02 -1.92 -3.86
N ARG A 202 -8.25 -0.75 -3.25
CA ARG A 202 -9.13 0.30 -3.75
C ARG A 202 -8.42 1.65 -3.77
N SER A 203 -8.39 2.29 -4.94
CA SER A 203 -7.99 3.70 -5.12
C SER A 203 -9.25 4.56 -5.24
N TYR A 204 -9.61 5.22 -4.14
CA TYR A 204 -10.77 6.09 -4.00
C TYR A 204 -10.46 7.44 -4.65
N CYS A 205 -11.18 7.75 -5.73
CA CYS A 205 -11.11 9.05 -6.40
C CYS A 205 -12.50 9.47 -6.89
N VAL A 206 -12.97 10.66 -6.50
CA VAL A 206 -14.20 11.25 -7.07
C VAL A 206 -13.86 12.17 -8.24
N GLU A 207 -14.69 12.19 -9.28
CA GLU A 207 -14.45 12.93 -10.53
C GLU A 207 -14.21 14.44 -10.33
N SER A 208 -14.75 14.99 -9.23
CA SER A 208 -14.66 16.40 -8.86
C SER A 208 -13.43 16.75 -8.01
N ASP A 209 -12.57 15.78 -7.70
CA ASP A 209 -11.30 16.00 -7.00
C ASP A 209 -10.23 16.59 -7.95
N PRO A 210 -9.68 17.78 -7.66
CA PRO A 210 -8.67 18.43 -8.51
C PRO A 210 -7.32 17.70 -8.58
N ILE A 211 -7.02 16.79 -7.66
CA ILE A 211 -5.73 16.11 -7.54
C ILE A 211 -5.72 14.76 -8.26
N CYS A 212 -6.78 13.97 -8.11
CA CYS A 212 -6.83 12.59 -8.64
C CYS A 212 -7.66 12.43 -9.93
N ALA A 213 -8.55 13.37 -10.24
CA ALA A 213 -9.37 13.33 -11.46
C ALA A 213 -9.29 14.62 -12.31
N GLY A 214 -8.66 15.69 -11.81
CA GLY A 214 -8.60 16.99 -12.49
C GLY A 214 -9.90 17.80 -12.41
N GLY A 215 -10.77 17.50 -11.43
CA GLY A 215 -11.96 18.29 -11.12
C GLY A 215 -11.65 19.67 -10.52
N ASP A 216 -12.68 20.34 -9.98
CA ASP A 216 -12.59 21.72 -9.47
C ASP A 216 -12.89 21.85 -7.96
N THR A 217 -13.41 20.80 -7.33
CA THR A 217 -13.99 20.88 -5.99
C THR A 217 -12.98 20.43 -4.94
N THR A 218 -12.10 21.36 -4.55
CA THR A 218 -11.09 21.20 -3.48
C THR A 218 -11.63 20.54 -2.20
N ALA A 219 -12.86 20.86 -1.80
CA ALA A 219 -13.48 20.29 -0.59
C ALA A 219 -13.56 18.75 -0.66
N ASN A 220 -13.78 18.17 -1.84
CA ASN A 220 -13.95 16.73 -2.01
C ASN A 220 -12.62 15.98 -1.84
N HIS A 221 -11.49 16.59 -2.19
CA HIS A 221 -10.18 16.05 -1.86
C HIS A 221 -9.97 15.99 -0.34
N LEU A 222 -10.42 17.01 0.38
CA LEU A 222 -10.21 17.14 1.83
C LEU A 222 -11.18 16.29 2.69
N SER A 223 -12.30 15.81 2.12
CA SER A 223 -13.40 15.18 2.86
C SER A 223 -13.50 13.65 2.75
N TYR A 224 -12.56 12.96 2.10
CA TYR A 224 -12.65 11.50 1.90
C TYR A 224 -12.93 10.71 3.20
N PHE A 225 -12.29 11.07 4.30
CA PHE A 225 -12.43 10.39 5.60
C PHE A 225 -13.67 10.82 6.39
N ASP A 226 -14.37 11.87 5.97
CA ASP A 226 -15.67 12.26 6.50
C ASP A 226 -16.80 11.48 5.81
N VAL A 227 -16.63 11.21 4.51
CA VAL A 227 -17.66 10.59 3.65
C VAL A 227 -17.52 9.06 3.59
N TYR A 228 -16.31 8.53 3.44
CA TYR A 228 -16.10 7.12 3.06
C TYR A 228 -15.51 6.21 4.15
N SER A 229 -15.03 6.75 5.29
CA SER A 229 -14.36 5.93 6.32
C SER A 229 -15.22 4.78 6.85
N SER A 230 -16.53 4.96 7.03
CA SER A 230 -17.47 3.88 7.43
C SER A 230 -17.42 2.69 6.46
N ASP A 231 -17.56 2.96 5.17
CA ASP A 231 -17.76 1.92 4.18
C ASP A 231 -16.44 1.32 3.69
N ALA A 232 -15.37 2.13 3.72
CA ALA A 232 -14.00 1.65 3.62
C ALA A 232 -13.63 0.71 4.79
N GLY A 233 -13.98 1.07 6.03
CA GLY A 233 -13.73 0.26 7.22
C GLY A 233 -14.39 -1.12 7.14
N LYS A 234 -15.70 -1.16 6.83
CA LYS A 234 -16.45 -2.41 6.61
C LYS A 234 -15.83 -3.27 5.50
N TRP A 235 -15.44 -2.66 4.38
CA TRP A 235 -14.79 -3.40 3.30
C TRP A 235 -13.44 -4.00 3.75
N VAL A 236 -12.63 -3.27 4.52
CA VAL A 236 -11.39 -3.83 5.09
C VAL A 236 -11.67 -5.01 6.01
N GLN A 237 -12.70 -4.91 6.88
CA GLN A 237 -13.09 -6.01 7.76
C GLN A 237 -13.50 -7.27 6.97
N GLU A 238 -14.24 -7.13 5.87
CA GLU A 238 -14.52 -8.25 4.96
C GLU A 238 -13.24 -8.85 4.35
N MET A 239 -12.28 -8.02 3.96
CA MET A 239 -11.03 -8.46 3.35
C MET A 239 -10.12 -9.20 4.35
N VAL A 240 -10.05 -8.72 5.60
CA VAL A 240 -9.39 -9.40 6.72
C VAL A 240 -10.04 -10.78 6.96
N GLY A 241 -11.37 -10.86 7.05
CA GLY A 241 -12.06 -12.14 7.24
C GLY A 241 -11.88 -13.15 6.09
N LYS A 242 -11.73 -12.68 4.85
CA LYS A 242 -11.37 -13.51 3.69
C LYS A 242 -9.94 -14.07 3.81
N ALA A 243 -8.99 -13.28 4.31
CA ALA A 243 -7.61 -13.71 4.54
C ALA A 243 -7.50 -14.79 5.64
N ASP A 244 -8.28 -14.67 6.73
CA ASP A 244 -8.40 -15.69 7.78
C ASP A 244 -8.92 -17.02 7.24
N THR A 245 -9.95 -16.97 6.39
CA THR A 245 -10.55 -18.18 5.80
C THR A 245 -9.58 -18.91 4.86
N THR A 246 -8.78 -18.15 4.10
CA THR A 246 -7.77 -18.70 3.18
C THR A 246 -6.60 -19.38 3.93
N THR A 247 -6.18 -18.78 5.05
CA THR A 247 -5.13 -19.33 5.92
C THR A 247 -5.63 -20.60 6.62
N SER A 248 -6.84 -20.57 7.19
CA SER A 248 -7.46 -21.73 7.84
C SER A 248 -7.68 -22.91 6.88
N SER A 249 -8.02 -22.62 5.61
CA SER A 249 -8.24 -23.63 4.55
C SER A 249 -6.94 -24.27 4.02
N SER A 250 -5.78 -23.63 4.24
CA SER A 250 -4.47 -24.17 3.88
C SER A 250 -3.85 -24.95 5.05
N SER A 251 -4.03 -24.52 6.29
CA SER A 251 -3.63 -25.28 7.50
C SER A 251 -4.41 -26.60 7.68
N SER A 252 -5.65 -26.68 7.19
CA SER A 252 -6.52 -27.87 7.35
C SER A 252 -6.26 -29.02 6.36
N LYS A 253 -5.33 -28.86 5.41
CA LYS A 253 -4.94 -29.95 4.47
C LYS A 253 -3.82 -30.87 4.97
N THR A 254 -3.31 -30.67 6.19
CA THR A 254 -2.25 -31.52 6.76
C THR A 254 -2.63 -32.05 8.15
N SER A 255 -3.72 -32.83 8.21
CA SER A 255 -4.02 -33.73 9.34
C SER A 255 -4.91 -34.89 8.89
N ALA A 256 -4.28 -35.87 8.24
CA ALA A 256 -4.81 -37.22 8.07
C ALA A 256 -3.75 -38.21 8.54
N THR A 257 -3.72 -38.49 9.85
CA THR A 257 -2.89 -39.53 10.43
C THR A 257 -3.59 -40.89 10.30
N SER A 258 -2.90 -41.90 9.79
CA SER A 258 -3.24 -43.30 10.05
C SER A 258 -1.97 -44.13 10.22
N THR A 259 -2.05 -45.09 11.14
CA THR A 259 -0.89 -45.63 11.86
C THR A 259 -0.53 -47.05 11.40
N SER A 260 0.76 -47.39 11.47
CA SER A 260 1.32 -48.74 11.70
C SER A 260 0.92 -49.92 10.80
N SER A 261 1.92 -50.57 10.18
CA SER A 261 2.35 -51.95 10.54
C SER A 261 3.52 -52.45 9.66
N ALA A 262 4.47 -53.20 10.25
CA ALA A 262 5.43 -54.05 9.53
C ALA A 262 4.91 -55.50 9.48
N PRO A 263 5.40 -56.36 8.56
CA PRO A 263 6.49 -57.28 8.92
C PRO A 263 7.52 -57.51 7.78
N ALA A 264 8.30 -58.60 7.84
CA ALA A 264 9.66 -58.70 7.27
C ALA A 264 9.89 -59.79 6.18
N SER A 265 11.13 -59.79 5.64
CA SER A 265 11.82 -60.85 4.85
C SER A 265 11.41 -60.97 3.36
N SER A 266 12.31 -61.07 2.37
CA SER A 266 13.53 -61.91 2.29
C SER A 266 14.50 -61.51 1.15
N SER A 267 15.78 -61.91 1.27
CA SER A 267 16.83 -62.25 0.25
C SER A 267 16.48 -62.15 -1.26
N SER A 268 17.37 -61.82 -2.21
CA SER A 268 18.85 -61.74 -2.25
C SER A 268 19.26 -60.64 -3.28
N SER A 269 20.50 -60.42 -3.76
CA SER A 269 21.81 -61.10 -3.65
C SER A 269 22.95 -60.07 -3.83
N ALA A 270 24.22 -60.47 -3.71
CA ALA A 270 25.39 -59.62 -3.99
C ALA A 270 26.33 -60.25 -5.04
N VAL A 271 26.97 -59.40 -5.86
CA VAL A 271 28.29 -59.67 -6.47
C VAL A 271 29.11 -58.37 -6.56
N SER A 272 30.42 -58.53 -6.39
CA SER A 272 31.49 -57.52 -6.30
C SER A 272 31.67 -56.71 -7.61
N SER A 273 32.46 -55.63 -7.72
CA SER A 273 33.78 -55.41 -7.08
C SER A 273 34.34 -53.97 -7.27
N THR A 274 35.22 -53.57 -6.34
CA THR A 274 36.45 -52.72 -6.43
C THR A 274 36.84 -52.05 -7.77
N SER A 275 37.56 -50.92 -7.84
CA SER A 275 38.11 -49.92 -6.88
C SER A 275 38.81 -48.80 -7.68
N ALA A 276 39.26 -47.74 -6.99
CA ALA A 276 40.42 -46.87 -7.29
C ALA A 276 40.17 -45.38 -7.61
N THR A 277 40.38 -44.56 -6.57
CA THR A 277 41.06 -43.24 -6.58
C THR A 277 42.52 -43.35 -7.12
N PRO A 278 43.32 -42.27 -7.40
CA PRO A 278 43.29 -40.95 -6.71
C PRO A 278 43.76 -39.66 -7.43
N THR A 279 43.60 -38.53 -6.71
CA THR A 279 44.44 -37.29 -6.65
C THR A 279 44.56 -36.26 -7.81
N ALA A 280 44.40 -34.98 -7.40
CA ALA A 280 45.25 -33.80 -7.69
C ALA A 280 45.36 -33.25 -9.15
N ALA A 281 45.64 -31.96 -9.40
CA ALA A 281 45.55 -30.73 -8.60
C ALA A 281 45.62 -29.47 -9.52
N SER A 282 45.28 -28.32 -8.95
CA SER A 282 45.65 -26.92 -9.25
C SER A 282 46.49 -26.56 -10.49
N SER A 283 46.10 -25.48 -11.19
CA SER A 283 47.00 -24.34 -11.50
C SER A 283 46.23 -23.10 -12.01
N ALA A 284 46.84 -21.91 -11.94
CA ALA A 284 46.24 -20.61 -12.26
C ALA A 284 47.14 -19.78 -13.21
N GLY A 285 46.60 -18.68 -13.75
CA GLY A 285 47.29 -17.72 -14.63
C GLY A 285 47.10 -17.99 -16.13
N GLY A 286 47.15 -17.01 -17.04
CA GLY A 286 47.32 -15.56 -16.89
C GLY A 286 47.62 -14.88 -18.25
N GLY A 287 47.43 -13.56 -18.37
CA GLY A 287 47.71 -12.75 -19.58
C GLY A 287 46.55 -12.69 -20.59
N SER A 288 46.05 -11.55 -21.13
CA SER A 288 46.59 -10.21 -21.50
C SER A 288 47.05 -10.08 -22.96
N SER A 289 46.24 -9.43 -23.82
CA SER A 289 46.71 -8.50 -24.87
C SER A 289 45.58 -7.80 -25.65
N THR A 290 45.56 -6.46 -25.59
CA THR A 290 45.23 -5.45 -26.64
C THR A 290 44.61 -5.86 -27.99
N ALA A 291 43.59 -5.11 -28.42
CA ALA A 291 43.69 -4.17 -29.57
C ALA A 291 42.45 -3.24 -29.70
N ALA A 292 42.68 -1.96 -30.04
CA ALA A 292 41.70 -1.07 -30.68
C ALA A 292 42.04 -0.96 -32.19
N PRO A 293 41.19 -0.36 -33.05
CA PRO A 293 41.37 1.09 -33.31
C PRO A 293 40.11 1.89 -33.78
N THR A 294 40.21 3.23 -33.70
CA THR A 294 39.76 4.33 -34.64
C THR A 294 38.49 4.18 -35.51
N SER A 295 37.68 5.21 -35.86
CA SER A 295 37.62 6.67 -35.57
C SER A 295 36.30 7.27 -36.13
N ALA A 296 36.12 8.61 -36.03
CA ALA A 296 35.09 9.52 -36.57
C ALA A 296 34.56 9.22 -38.02
N ASP A 297 33.45 9.79 -38.54
CA ASP A 297 33.06 11.21 -38.51
C ASP A 297 31.56 11.50 -38.85
N ALA A 298 31.18 12.79 -38.96
CA ALA A 298 29.80 13.30 -38.85
C ALA A 298 29.03 13.67 -40.15
N ALA A 299 27.72 13.93 -39.95
CA ALA A 299 26.80 14.81 -40.72
C ALA A 299 26.42 14.48 -42.19
N SER A 300 25.11 14.42 -42.48
CA SER A 300 24.34 15.60 -42.96
C SER A 300 22.88 15.23 -43.36
N ALA A 301 22.05 16.23 -43.67
CA ALA A 301 20.60 16.13 -43.84
C ALA A 301 20.14 15.71 -45.26
N SER A 302 18.90 15.19 -45.36
CA SER A 302 17.88 15.57 -46.37
C SER A 302 16.54 14.85 -46.16
N SER A 303 15.43 15.57 -46.35
CA SER A 303 14.10 15.00 -46.63
C SER A 303 13.75 15.25 -48.10
N PRO A 304 12.86 14.46 -48.73
CA PRO A 304 11.48 14.94 -48.84
C PRO A 304 10.36 13.87 -48.73
N THR A 305 9.16 14.38 -48.49
CA THR A 305 7.78 13.81 -48.41
C THR A 305 7.17 13.36 -49.78
N PRO A 306 5.89 12.90 -49.87
CA PRO A 306 5.02 12.09 -48.97
C PRO A 306 4.15 11.01 -49.68
N THR A 307 3.56 10.06 -48.93
CA THR A 307 2.20 9.41 -49.09
C THR A 307 2.13 8.16 -48.17
N SER A 308 1.02 7.73 -47.55
CA SER A 308 -0.35 8.26 -47.39
C SER A 308 -1.08 7.59 -46.20
N GLN A 309 -2.19 8.20 -45.73
CA GLN A 309 -3.29 7.65 -44.88
C GLN A 309 -3.14 7.51 -43.34
N ASN A 310 -4.02 8.28 -42.67
CA ASN A 310 -4.79 8.00 -41.44
C ASN A 310 -4.11 7.60 -40.11
N ALA A 311 -4.03 8.58 -39.19
CA ALA A 311 -4.36 8.41 -37.76
C ALA A 311 -4.83 9.75 -37.17
N ALA A 312 -5.58 9.71 -36.06
CA ALA A 312 -6.21 10.90 -35.45
C ALA A 312 -5.19 11.91 -34.88
N GLY A 313 -5.55 13.20 -34.92
CA GLY A 313 -4.69 14.29 -34.44
C GLY A 313 -4.50 14.26 -32.93
N ALA A 314 -3.25 14.19 -32.49
CA ALA A 314 -2.88 14.46 -31.10
C ALA A 314 -2.94 15.98 -30.85
N LEU A 315 -3.88 16.42 -30.01
CA LEU A 315 -3.83 17.76 -29.42
C LEU A 315 -2.77 17.75 -28.32
N THR A 316 -1.61 18.36 -28.59
CA THR A 316 -0.59 18.61 -27.57
C THR A 316 -1.09 19.72 -26.64
N TRP A 317 -1.47 19.35 -25.42
CA TRP A 317 -1.80 20.31 -24.37
C TRP A 317 -0.51 20.88 -23.78
N ASP A 318 -0.28 22.18 -23.97
CA ASP A 318 0.83 22.91 -23.34
C ASP A 318 0.59 23.03 -21.82
N VAL A 319 1.11 22.06 -21.07
CA VAL A 319 0.94 21.91 -19.62
C VAL A 319 1.48 23.12 -18.82
N VAL A 320 2.32 23.95 -19.45
CA VAL A 320 3.08 25.03 -18.79
C VAL A 320 2.20 26.22 -18.35
N SER A 321 1.10 26.51 -19.06
CA SER A 321 0.31 27.75 -18.80
C SER A 321 -0.85 27.60 -17.82
N LEU A 322 -1.48 26.42 -17.70
CA LEU A 322 -2.53 26.19 -16.69
C LEU A 322 -1.95 25.82 -15.32
N GLY A 323 -0.75 25.24 -15.28
CA GLY A 323 -0.14 24.73 -14.05
C GLY A 323 0.07 25.79 -12.96
N ALA A 324 0.47 27.02 -13.33
CA ALA A 324 0.80 28.06 -12.35
C ALA A 324 -0.40 28.51 -11.50
N SER A 325 -1.57 28.71 -12.11
CA SER A 325 -2.77 29.19 -11.41
C SER A 325 -3.38 28.11 -10.50
N VAL A 326 -3.42 26.86 -10.99
CA VAL A 326 -3.91 25.73 -10.20
C VAL A 326 -2.94 25.42 -9.06
N PHE A 327 -1.62 25.38 -9.33
CA PHE A 327 -0.61 25.15 -8.29
C PHE A 327 -0.63 26.24 -7.21
N ALA A 328 -0.79 27.52 -7.57
CA ALA A 328 -0.92 28.60 -6.60
C ALA A 328 -2.18 28.45 -5.72
N LEU A 329 -3.32 28.07 -6.31
CA LEU A 329 -4.57 27.86 -5.55
C LEU A 329 -4.46 26.65 -4.61
N LEU A 330 -3.85 25.55 -5.09
CA LEU A 330 -3.65 24.33 -4.32
C LEU A 330 -2.64 24.51 -3.18
N ALA A 331 -1.54 25.25 -3.41
CA ALA A 331 -0.57 25.58 -2.38
C ALA A 331 -1.15 26.52 -1.30
N VAL A 332 -1.95 27.51 -1.69
CA VAL A 332 -2.66 28.39 -0.73
C VAL A 332 -3.68 27.60 0.11
N ALA A 333 -4.25 26.54 -0.43
CA ALA A 333 -5.14 25.61 0.29
C ALA A 333 -4.40 24.48 1.04
N GLY A 334 -3.06 24.41 0.97
CA GLY A 334 -2.23 23.39 1.62
C GLY A 334 -2.33 21.98 1.03
N LEU A 335 -2.83 21.85 -0.20
CA LEU A 335 -3.02 20.57 -0.91
C LEU A 335 -1.74 20.04 -1.56
N ILE A 336 -0.79 20.94 -1.83
CA ILE A 336 0.56 20.68 -2.34
C ILE A 336 1.53 21.59 -1.60
#